data_AF-A0A522X0U5-F1
#
_entry.id   AF-A0A522X0U5-F1
#
_cell.length_a   1.000
_cell.length_b   1.000
_cell.length_c   1.000
_cell.angle_alpha   90.00
_cell.angle_beta   90.00
_cell.angle_gamma   90.00
#
_symmetry.space_group_name_H-M   'P 1'
#
loop_
_entity.id
_entity.type
_entity.pdbx_description
1 polymer ?
#
loop_
_entity_poly.entity_id
_entity_poly.type
_entity_poly.pdbx_seq_one_letter_code
_entity_poly.pdbx_strand_id
1 'polypeptide(L)'
;MPKYAELTDAIDPALTNLEERHLLKADVYVDAKLAEIGINPADLILPKPVLTELASAWALRMAAIEGSMGDSSQLNDKAKQYERNAELLAKTLSREALGLSQVAGVGLGYFSVGRG
;
A
#
# COMPACT_ATOMS: atom_id res chain seq x y z
N MET A 1 -15.70 -6.79 -4.25
CA MET A 1 -14.85 -6.12 -5.25
C MET A 1 -13.64 -5.53 -4.53
N PRO A 2 -12.46 -5.56 -5.16
CA PRO A 2 -11.27 -4.90 -4.65
C PRO A 2 -11.52 -3.42 -4.37
N LYS A 3 -10.92 -2.89 -3.29
CA LYS A 3 -11.11 -1.50 -2.87
C LYS A 3 -10.04 -0.56 -3.43
N TYR A 4 -8.78 -1.00 -3.45
CA TYR A 4 -7.63 -0.11 -3.70
C TYR A 4 -7.01 -0.23 -5.09
N ALA A 5 -7.17 -1.37 -5.76
CA ALA A 5 -6.56 -1.64 -7.06
C ALA A 5 -7.43 -2.58 -7.90
N GLU A 6 -7.37 -2.41 -9.21
CA GLU A 6 -7.99 -3.29 -10.20
C GLU A 6 -6.98 -4.25 -10.83
N LEU A 7 -7.45 -5.28 -11.52
CA LEU A 7 -6.57 -6.24 -12.21
C LEU A 7 -5.69 -5.56 -13.27
N THR A 8 -6.16 -4.46 -13.85
CA THR A 8 -5.40 -3.65 -14.82
C THR A 8 -4.26 -2.87 -14.19
N ASP A 9 -4.29 -2.62 -12.89
CA ASP A 9 -3.24 -1.90 -12.17
C ASP A 9 -2.07 -2.84 -11.79
N ALA A 10 -2.37 -4.14 -11.67
CA ALA A 10 -1.44 -5.17 -11.23
C ALA A 10 -1.06 -6.11 -12.40
N ILE A 11 -0.44 -5.60 -13.46
CA ILE A 11 -0.05 -6.43 -14.60
C ILE A 11 1.41 -6.86 -14.50
N ASP A 12 1.65 -8.18 -14.40
CA ASP A 12 2.97 -8.76 -14.66
C ASP A 12 2.86 -9.89 -15.68
N PRO A 13 3.53 -9.80 -16.85
CA PRO A 13 3.45 -10.83 -17.90
C PRO A 13 3.91 -12.24 -17.47
N ALA A 14 4.69 -12.35 -16.39
CA ALA A 14 5.12 -13.64 -15.86
C ALA A 14 4.10 -14.29 -14.92
N LEU A 15 3.04 -13.57 -14.53
CA LEU A 15 2.00 -14.04 -13.62
C LEU A 15 0.68 -14.16 -14.36
N THR A 16 0.36 -15.37 -14.80
CA THR A 16 -0.91 -15.67 -15.50
C THR A 16 -2.05 -16.05 -14.56
N ASN A 17 -1.75 -16.22 -13.27
CA ASN A 17 -2.69 -16.66 -12.24
C ASN A 17 -3.22 -15.50 -11.37
N LEU A 18 -2.93 -14.26 -11.72
CA LEU A 18 -3.48 -13.12 -11.00
C LEU A 18 -4.99 -13.05 -11.22
N GLU A 19 -5.72 -12.95 -10.11
CA GLU A 19 -7.18 -12.96 -10.06
C GLU A 19 -7.66 -12.03 -8.95
N GLU A 20 -8.93 -11.64 -8.99
CA GLU A 20 -9.55 -10.72 -8.01
C GLU A 20 -9.37 -11.15 -6.55
N ARG A 21 -9.31 -12.47 -6.27
CA ARG A 21 -9.05 -12.98 -4.91
C ARG A 21 -7.72 -12.50 -4.33
N HIS A 22 -6.71 -12.26 -5.17
CA HIS A 22 -5.41 -11.76 -4.72
C HIS A 22 -5.50 -10.29 -4.35
N LEU A 23 -6.25 -9.50 -5.13
CA LEU A 23 -6.52 -8.10 -4.82
C LEU A 23 -7.35 -7.96 -3.54
N LEU A 24 -8.35 -8.82 -3.32
CA LEU A 24 -9.14 -8.82 -2.07
C LEU A 24 -8.27 -9.12 -0.83
N LYS A 25 -7.36 -10.08 -0.94
CA LYS A 25 -6.38 -10.36 0.12
C LYS A 25 -5.39 -9.19 0.30
N ALA A 26 -5.05 -8.48 -0.78
CA ALA A 26 -4.21 -7.29 -0.73
C ALA A 26 -4.91 -6.12 -0.03
N ASP A 27 -6.22 -5.95 -0.23
CA ASP A 27 -6.98 -4.96 0.53
C ASP A 27 -6.87 -5.17 2.04
N VAL A 28 -6.90 -6.42 2.51
CA VAL A 28 -6.71 -6.74 3.95
C VAL A 28 -5.33 -6.31 4.43
N TYR A 29 -4.29 -6.48 3.61
CA TYR A 29 -2.94 -6.04 3.94
C TYR A 29 -2.85 -4.51 4.00
N VAL A 30 -3.43 -3.81 3.02
CA VAL A 30 -3.47 -2.33 3.00
C VAL A 30 -4.25 -1.80 4.21
N ASP A 31 -5.42 -2.37 4.50
CA ASP A 31 -6.24 -2.03 5.67
C ASP A 31 -5.42 -2.20 6.97
N ALA A 32 -4.66 -3.29 7.10
CA ALA A 32 -3.79 -3.52 8.25
C ALA A 32 -2.67 -2.47 8.35
N LYS A 33 -2.03 -2.08 7.24
CA LYS A 33 -1.00 -1.03 7.23
C LYS A 33 -1.53 0.35 7.54
N LEU A 34 -2.73 0.69 7.08
CA LEU A 34 -3.42 1.92 7.46
C LEU A 34 -3.77 1.93 8.95
N ALA A 35 -4.22 0.80 9.50
CA ALA A 35 -4.51 0.67 10.91
C ALA A 35 -3.25 0.81 11.80
N GLU A 36 -2.10 0.27 11.38
CA GLU A 36 -0.81 0.42 12.08
C GLU A 36 -0.42 1.89 12.26
N ILE A 37 -0.76 2.76 11.31
CA ILE A 37 -0.48 4.21 11.37
C ILE A 37 -1.68 5.04 11.87
N GLY A 38 -2.72 4.39 12.38
CA GLY A 38 -3.89 5.05 12.97
C GLY A 38 -4.74 5.82 11.97
N ILE A 39 -4.85 5.31 10.74
CA ILE A 39 -5.69 5.87 9.67
C ILE A 39 -6.82 4.89 9.39
N ASN A 40 -8.06 5.37 9.46
CA ASN A 40 -9.21 4.59 9.04
C ASN A 40 -9.35 4.70 7.52
N PRO A 41 -9.41 3.58 6.78
CA PRO A 41 -9.62 3.63 5.33
C PRO A 41 -10.92 4.33 4.92
N ALA A 42 -11.93 4.38 5.79
CA ALA A 42 -13.16 5.13 5.53
C ALA A 42 -12.97 6.66 5.47
N ASP A 43 -11.88 7.18 6.05
CA ASP A 43 -11.56 8.62 6.05
C ASP A 43 -10.81 9.04 4.76
N LEU A 44 -10.49 8.08 3.89
CA LEU A 44 -9.70 8.31 2.68
C LEU A 44 -10.60 8.45 1.46
N ILE A 45 -10.30 9.44 0.63
CA ILE A 45 -10.90 9.58 -0.70
C ILE A 45 -10.07 8.76 -1.68
N LEU A 46 -10.65 7.69 -2.21
CA LEU A 46 -10.02 6.82 -3.23
C LEU A 46 -10.33 7.33 -4.66
N PRO A 47 -9.47 7.03 -5.65
CA PRO A 47 -8.23 6.26 -5.56
C PRO A 47 -7.05 7.10 -5.06
N LYS A 48 -6.11 6.43 -4.38
CA LYS A 48 -4.83 7.02 -3.94
C LYS A 48 -3.69 6.22 -4.59
N PRO A 49 -2.84 6.83 -5.42
CA PRO A 49 -1.80 6.11 -6.16
C PRO A 49 -0.93 5.21 -5.29
N VAL A 50 -0.50 5.70 -4.12
CA VAL A 50 0.33 4.92 -3.18
C VAL A 50 -0.40 3.68 -2.65
N LEU A 51 -1.70 3.74 -2.42
CA LEU A 51 -2.49 2.59 -1.98
C LEU A 51 -2.74 1.61 -3.12
N THR A 52 -2.96 2.12 -4.33
CA THR A 52 -3.11 1.31 -5.54
C THR A 52 -1.82 0.55 -5.85
N GLU A 53 -0.66 1.20 -5.78
CA GLU A 53 0.65 0.57 -5.97
C GLU A 53 0.93 -0.47 -4.88
N LEU A 54 0.61 -0.17 -3.62
CA LEU A 54 0.78 -1.08 -2.49
C LEU A 54 -0.08 -2.33 -2.64
N ALA A 55 -1.37 -2.16 -2.95
CA ALA A 55 -2.31 -3.26 -3.17
C ALA A 55 -1.87 -4.11 -4.37
N SER A 56 -1.44 -3.48 -5.46
CA SER A 56 -0.95 -4.17 -6.66
C SER A 56 0.30 -4.99 -6.38
N ALA A 57 1.30 -4.41 -5.71
CA ALA A 57 2.52 -5.12 -5.33
C ALA A 57 2.21 -6.33 -4.43
N TRP A 58 1.32 -6.18 -3.46
CA TRP A 58 0.96 -7.29 -2.57
C TRP A 58 0.14 -8.38 -3.28
N ALA A 59 -0.74 -8.02 -4.22
CA ALA A 59 -1.47 -8.97 -5.04
C ALA A 59 -0.52 -9.77 -5.95
N LEU A 60 0.45 -9.10 -6.58
CA LEU A 60 1.49 -9.75 -7.40
C LEU A 60 2.36 -10.69 -6.57
N ARG A 61 2.72 -10.32 -5.34
CA ARG A 61 3.40 -11.21 -4.39
C ARG A 61 2.62 -12.50 -4.19
N MET A 62 1.33 -12.42 -3.91
CA MET A 62 0.52 -13.61 -3.64
C MET A 62 0.33 -14.48 -4.88
N ALA A 63 0.09 -13.86 -6.04
CA ALA A 63 0.03 -14.60 -7.30
C ALA A 63 1.37 -15.32 -7.59
N ALA A 64 2.50 -14.66 -7.35
CA ALA A 64 3.83 -15.26 -7.52
C ALA A 64 4.08 -16.45 -6.56
N ILE A 65 3.65 -16.36 -5.31
CA ILE A 65 3.75 -17.47 -4.34
C ILE A 65 2.82 -18.63 -4.72
N GLU A 66 1.58 -18.33 -5.13
CA GLU A 66 0.65 -19.38 -5.54
C GLU A 66 1.14 -20.07 -6.83
N GLY A 67 1.78 -19.32 -7.74
CA GLY A 67 2.37 -19.85 -8.97
C GLY A 67 3.67 -20.64 -8.74
N SER A 68 4.42 -20.35 -7.67
CA SER A 68 5.69 -21.03 -7.38
C SER A 68 5.54 -22.41 -6.70
N MET A 69 4.33 -22.79 -6.30
CA MET A 69 4.06 -24.10 -5.67
C MET A 69 4.37 -25.31 -6.58
N GLY A 70 4.49 -25.09 -7.91
CA GLY A 70 4.76 -26.14 -8.90
C GLY A 70 6.25 -26.41 -9.13
N ASP A 71 7.00 -25.39 -9.56
CA ASP A 71 8.46 -25.46 -9.80
C ASP A 71 8.94 -24.07 -10.26
N SER A 72 9.68 -23.29 -9.45
CA SER A 72 10.52 -22.16 -9.94
C SER A 72 11.11 -21.28 -8.82
N SER A 73 12.43 -21.27 -8.73
CA SER A 73 13.20 -20.26 -7.98
C SER A 73 12.89 -18.83 -8.43
N GLN A 74 12.61 -18.63 -9.72
CA GLN A 74 12.34 -17.32 -10.31
C GLN A 74 11.04 -16.66 -9.79
N LEU A 75 9.95 -17.42 -9.65
CA LEU A 75 8.70 -16.88 -9.10
C LEU A 75 8.85 -16.58 -7.60
N ASN A 76 9.62 -17.39 -6.88
CA ASN A 76 9.95 -17.12 -5.48
C ASN A 76 10.80 -15.84 -5.31
N ASP A 77 11.74 -15.59 -6.22
CA ASP A 77 12.54 -14.36 -6.19
C ASP A 77 11.70 -13.13 -6.58
N LYS A 78 10.81 -13.27 -7.55
CA LYS A 78 9.81 -12.23 -7.87
C LYS A 78 8.89 -11.94 -6.68
N ALA A 79 8.37 -12.96 -6.01
CA ALA A 79 7.56 -12.78 -4.81
C ALA A 79 8.28 -11.95 -3.73
N LYS A 80 9.56 -12.23 -3.47
CA LYS A 80 10.39 -11.44 -2.55
C LYS A 80 10.59 -10.01 -3.03
N GLN A 81 10.73 -9.79 -4.34
CA GLN A 81 10.86 -8.44 -4.90
C GLN A 81 9.57 -7.63 -4.69
N TYR A 82 8.41 -8.21 -5.00
CA TYR A 82 7.13 -7.55 -4.77
C TYR A 82 6.87 -7.29 -3.28
N GLU A 83 7.25 -8.24 -2.40
CA GLU A 83 7.19 -8.06 -0.95
C GLU A 83 8.03 -6.87 -0.50
N ARG A 84 9.29 -6.77 -0.94
CA ARG A 84 10.15 -5.62 -0.63
C ARG A 84 9.57 -4.31 -1.15
N ASN A 85 9.01 -4.30 -2.37
CA ASN A 85 8.38 -3.11 -2.93
C ASN A 85 7.17 -2.69 -2.09
N ALA A 86 6.32 -3.65 -1.70
CA ALA A 86 5.18 -3.39 -0.83
C ALA A 86 5.63 -2.85 0.54
N GLU A 87 6.69 -3.41 1.14
CA GLU A 87 7.23 -2.91 2.41
C GLU A 87 7.81 -1.50 2.30
N LEU A 88 8.49 -1.18 1.19
CA LEU A 88 9.02 0.15 0.94
C LEU A 88 7.88 1.17 0.78
N LEU A 89 6.84 0.83 0.02
CA LEU A 89 5.63 1.65 -0.12
C LEU A 89 4.89 1.78 1.21
N ALA A 90 4.82 0.72 2.02
CA ALA A 90 4.21 0.78 3.34
C ALA A 90 4.98 1.74 4.28
N LYS A 91 6.32 1.84 4.16
CA LYS A 91 7.14 2.78 4.93
C LYS A 91 6.96 4.23 4.49
N THR A 92 6.55 4.48 3.24
CA THR A 92 6.23 5.83 2.77
C THR A 92 4.80 6.25 3.13
N LEU A 93 3.96 5.33 3.63
CA LEU A 93 2.65 5.68 4.14
C LEU A 93 2.75 6.61 5.33
N SER A 94 2.19 7.80 5.16
CA SER A 94 2.00 8.77 6.21
C SER A 94 0.68 9.49 5.99
N ARG A 95 0.15 10.14 7.03
CA ARG A 95 -1.03 11.00 6.91
C ARG A 95 -0.83 12.07 5.82
N GLU A 96 0.37 12.64 5.76
CA GLU A 96 0.75 13.63 4.75
C GLU A 96 0.76 13.04 3.34
N ALA A 97 1.34 11.85 3.15
CA ALA A 97 1.36 11.15 1.87
C ALA A 97 -0.06 10.81 1.36
N LEU A 98 -1.00 10.62 2.29
CA LEU A 98 -2.40 10.35 1.98
C LEU A 98 -3.24 11.63 1.81
N GLY A 99 -2.64 12.81 1.98
CA GLY A 99 -3.32 14.10 1.90
C GLY A 99 -4.26 14.35 3.08
N LEU A 100 -4.16 13.56 4.15
CA LEU A 100 -4.77 13.85 5.44
C LEU A 100 -3.88 14.88 6.13
N SER A 101 -4.07 16.14 5.75
CA SER A 101 -3.37 17.26 6.40
C SER A 101 -3.59 17.16 7.91
N GLN A 102 -2.53 17.33 8.71
CA GLN A 102 -2.68 17.48 10.16
C GLN A 102 -3.77 18.51 10.39
N VAL A 103 -4.74 18.18 11.25
CA VAL A 103 -5.65 19.19 11.80
C VAL A 103 -4.76 20.34 12.27
N ALA A 104 -4.88 21.50 11.63
CA ALA A 104 -4.23 22.73 12.05
C ALA A 104 -4.76 23.04 13.46
N GLY A 105 -4.02 22.56 14.46
CA GLY A 105 -4.60 22.38 15.79
C GLY A 105 -3.57 22.18 16.89
N VAL A 106 -2.35 22.69 16.73
CA VAL A 106 -1.53 23.11 17.86
C VAL A 106 -0.79 24.36 17.43
N GLY A 107 -1.28 25.52 17.88
CA GLY A 107 -0.58 26.79 17.71
C GLY A 107 0.81 26.69 18.32
N LEU A 108 1.84 26.69 17.47
CA LEU A 108 3.18 27.05 17.89
C LEU A 108 3.12 28.55 18.23
N GLY A 109 3.06 28.83 19.52
CA GLY A 109 2.99 30.19 20.05
C GLY A 109 4.09 31.06 19.47
N TYR A 110 3.68 32.18 18.89
CA TYR A 110 4.56 33.31 18.67
C TYR A 110 5.05 33.80 20.04
N PHE A 111 6.30 33.53 20.38
CA PHE A 111 7.01 34.35 21.36
C PHE A 111 7.90 35.32 20.59
N SER A 112 7.35 36.50 20.28
CA SER A 112 8.17 37.67 19.98
C SER A 112 8.86 38.10 21.27
N VAL A 113 10.09 37.63 21.49
CA VAL A 113 10.97 38.20 22.51
C VAL A 113 11.41 39.57 22.02
N GLY A 114 10.62 40.59 22.34
CA GLY A 114 11.06 41.98 22.27
C GLY A 114 12.09 42.21 23.37
N ARG A 115 13.35 42.42 23.00
CA ARG A 115 14.34 43.05 23.88
C ARG A 115 14.30 44.56 23.60
N GLY A 116 13.58 45.27 24.46
CA GLY A 116 13.90 46.65 24.82
C GLY A 116 14.85 46.66 26.02
#